data_AF-A0A174HKS0-F1
#
_entry.id   AF-A0A174HKS0-F1
#
_cell.length_a   1.000
_cell.length_b   1.000
_cell.length_c   1.000
_cell.angle_alpha   90.00
_cell.angle_beta   90.00
_cell.angle_gamma   90.00
#
_symmetry.space_group_name_H-M   'P 1'
#
loop_
_entity.id
_entity.type
_entity.pdbx_description
1 polymer ?
#
loop_
_entity_poly.entity_id
_entity_poly.type
_entity_poly.pdbx_seq_one_letter_code
_entity_poly.pdbx_strand_id
1 'polypeptide(L)'
;MKCDWSDCFDKLENGEIDIMGDISYSDERAQKMLFSDEPMGEEKYILYADLSNMDIGMSDFKFMDGKRVGALMDTEPEIMLTEWENKNGIHTEHVNVNNDNDVEKKLANHEIDAFVFYS
;
A
#
# COMPACT_ATOMS: atom_id res chain seq x y z
N MET A 1 -5.23 -7.07 20.23
CA MET A 1 -6.49 -6.62 19.59
C MET A 1 -7.55 -7.70 19.81
N LYS A 2 -8.85 -7.37 19.74
CA LYS A 2 -9.96 -8.32 19.95
C LYS A 2 -10.52 -8.93 18.65
N CYS A 3 -9.98 -8.55 17.50
CA CYS A 3 -10.17 -9.14 16.18
C CYS A 3 -8.90 -8.90 15.37
N ASP A 4 -8.64 -9.77 14.38
CA ASP A 4 -7.66 -9.51 13.33
C ASP A 4 -8.36 -8.74 12.19
N TRP A 5 -7.59 -8.01 11.37
CA TRP A 5 -8.11 -7.08 10.35
C TRP A 5 -9.26 -7.63 9.51
N SER A 6 -9.15 -8.90 9.08
CA SER A 6 -10.17 -9.59 8.28
C SER A 6 -11.48 -9.85 9.04
N ASP A 7 -11.44 -10.05 10.35
CA ASP A 7 -12.60 -10.36 11.20
C ASP A 7 -13.25 -9.08 11.77
N CYS A 8 -12.52 -7.96 11.81
CA CYS A 8 -13.06 -6.71 12.33
C CYS A 8 -14.18 -6.12 11.43
N PHE A 9 -14.13 -6.34 10.11
CA PHE A 9 -15.20 -5.94 9.19
C PHE A 9 -16.51 -6.68 9.49
N ASP A 10 -16.45 -8.01 9.59
CA ASP A 10 -17.62 -8.85 9.89
C ASP A 10 -18.21 -8.49 11.26
N LYS A 11 -17.36 -8.23 12.26
CA LYS A 11 -17.80 -7.81 13.59
C LYS A 11 -18.45 -6.43 13.61
N LEU A 12 -17.98 -5.50 12.77
CA LEU A 12 -18.60 -4.19 12.63
C LEU A 12 -19.98 -4.32 11.97
N GLU A 13 -20.08 -5.09 10.89
CA GLU A 13 -21.36 -5.35 10.20
C GLU A 13 -22.38 -6.08 11.11
N ASN A 14 -21.92 -7.02 11.94
CA ASN A 14 -22.77 -7.76 12.87
C ASN A 14 -23.11 -7.00 14.16
N GLY A 15 -22.55 -5.80 14.37
CA GLY A 15 -22.77 -5.02 15.59
C GLY A 15 -22.09 -5.58 16.84
N GLU A 16 -21.04 -6.39 16.69
CA GLU A 16 -20.21 -6.90 17.79
C GLU A 16 -19.18 -5.86 18.26
N ILE A 17 -18.81 -4.93 17.38
CA ILE A 17 -18.00 -3.74 17.69
C ILE A 17 -18.69 -2.49 17.14
N ASP A 18 -18.52 -1.36 17.82
CA ASP A 18 -19.19 -0.11 17.44
C ASP A 18 -18.36 0.75 16.48
N ILE A 19 -17.03 0.66 16.57
CA ILE A 19 -16.09 1.53 15.86
C ILE A 19 -14.87 0.72 15.41
N MET A 20 -14.44 0.94 14.16
CA MET A 20 -13.19 0.45 13.61
C MET A 20 -12.33 1.66 13.20
N GLY A 21 -11.10 1.73 13.71
CA GLY A 21 -10.11 2.73 13.29
C GLY A 21 -9.16 2.16 12.22
N ASP A 22 -8.25 3.00 11.73
CA ASP A 22 -7.17 2.61 10.81
C ASP A 22 -7.65 2.11 9.43
N ILE A 23 -8.83 2.56 8.99
CA ILE A 23 -9.49 2.12 7.75
C ILE A 23 -9.54 3.23 6.70
N SER A 24 -9.02 2.95 5.51
CA SER A 24 -9.13 3.86 4.37
C SER A 24 -10.57 3.91 3.83
N TYR A 25 -11.02 5.11 3.49
CA TYR A 25 -12.29 5.32 2.80
C TYR A 25 -12.28 4.69 1.41
N SER A 26 -13.36 4.03 1.03
CA SER A 26 -13.66 3.68 -0.36
C SER A 26 -15.16 3.71 -0.60
N ASP A 27 -15.60 3.94 -1.84
CA ASP A 27 -17.03 3.95 -2.20
C ASP A 27 -17.71 2.63 -1.84
N GLU A 28 -17.01 1.49 -2.02
CA GLU A 28 -17.55 0.17 -1.66
C GLU A 28 -17.78 0.06 -0.14
N ARG A 29 -16.82 0.52 0.67
CA ARG A 29 -16.94 0.49 2.14
C ARG A 29 -18.02 1.44 2.62
N ALA A 30 -18.14 2.63 2.01
CA ALA A 30 -19.16 3.61 2.34
C ALA A 30 -20.60 3.13 2.08
N GLN A 31 -20.79 2.06 1.29
CA GLN A 31 -22.09 1.40 1.14
C GLN A 31 -22.46 0.50 2.31
N LYS A 32 -21.48 0.04 3.10
CA LYS A 32 -21.64 -0.96 4.17
C LYS A 32 -21.46 -0.37 5.57
N MET A 33 -20.74 0.76 5.71
CA MET A 33 -20.46 1.40 6.99
C MET A 33 -20.43 2.92 6.91
N LEU A 34 -20.55 3.58 8.06
CA LEU A 34 -20.47 5.02 8.20
C LEU A 34 -19.02 5.46 8.46
N PHE A 35 -18.61 6.56 7.81
CA PHE A 35 -17.35 7.25 8.04
C PHE A 35 -17.60 8.61 8.68
N SER A 36 -16.64 9.13 9.45
CA SER A 36 -16.69 10.51 9.93
C SER A 36 -16.53 11.49 8.77
N ASP A 37 -17.19 12.65 8.88
CA ASP A 37 -17.07 13.73 7.87
C ASP A 37 -15.63 14.23 7.75
N GLU A 38 -14.90 14.27 8.87
CA GLU A 38 -13.49 14.65 8.92
C GLU A 38 -12.61 13.39 9.13
N PRO A 39 -11.57 13.18 8.33
CA PRO A 39 -10.63 12.08 8.54
C PRO A 39 -9.76 12.34 9.78
N MET A 40 -9.39 11.27 10.48
CA MET A 40 -8.44 11.36 11.60
C MET A 40 -7.02 11.75 11.13
N GLY A 41 -6.69 11.45 9.87
CA GLY A 41 -5.46 11.79 9.20
C GLY A 41 -5.51 11.40 7.72
N GLU A 42 -4.55 11.88 6.95
CA GLU A 42 -4.32 11.47 5.56
C GLU A 42 -2.98 10.77 5.47
N GLU A 43 -2.94 9.58 4.88
CA GLU A 43 -1.70 8.86 4.63
C GLU A 43 -1.17 9.18 3.25
N LYS A 44 0.16 9.32 3.15
CA LYS A 44 0.83 9.41 1.84
C LYS A 44 1.56 8.11 1.57
N TYR A 45 1.23 7.49 0.45
CA TYR A 45 1.96 6.33 -0.05
C TYR A 45 3.12 6.81 -0.90
N ILE A 46 4.33 6.45 -0.48
CA ILE A 46 5.58 6.87 -1.12
C ILE A 46 6.39 5.63 -1.48
N LEU A 47 6.91 5.61 -2.71
CA LEU A 47 7.86 4.60 -3.15
C LEU A 47 9.24 4.90 -2.57
N TYR A 48 9.78 3.93 -1.83
CA TYR A 48 11.18 3.95 -1.39
C TYR A 48 11.98 2.94 -2.22
N ALA A 49 13.06 3.41 -2.85
CA ALA A 49 13.94 2.60 -3.68
C ALA A 49 15.40 2.79 -3.27
N ASP A 50 16.20 1.72 -3.37
CA ASP A 50 17.66 1.85 -3.25
C ASP A 50 18.22 2.51 -4.51
N LEU A 51 18.61 3.79 -4.39
CA LEU A 51 19.10 4.61 -5.48
C LEU A 51 20.62 4.51 -5.70
N SER A 52 21.33 3.65 -4.96
CA SER A 52 22.80 3.58 -4.97
C SER A 52 23.41 3.32 -6.35
N ASN A 53 22.64 2.80 -7.30
CA ASN A 53 23.05 2.52 -8.69
C ASN A 53 22.28 3.32 -9.76
N MET A 54 21.59 4.41 -9.41
CA MET A 54 20.84 5.22 -10.37
C MET A 54 21.52 6.55 -10.68
N ASP A 55 21.58 6.90 -11.97
CA ASP A 55 21.93 8.26 -12.39
C ASP A 55 20.82 9.22 -11.94
N ILE A 56 21.19 10.16 -11.06
CA ILE A 56 20.32 11.07 -10.27
C ILE A 56 19.49 12.07 -11.15
N GLY A 57 19.53 11.92 -12.47
CA GLY A 57 19.00 12.89 -13.43
C GLY A 57 17.54 12.72 -13.86
N MET A 58 16.84 11.63 -13.52
CA MET A 58 15.54 11.36 -14.15
C MET A 58 14.36 11.81 -13.29
N SER A 59 13.84 12.98 -13.65
CA SER A 59 12.45 13.40 -13.41
C SER A 59 11.43 12.51 -14.15
N ASP A 60 11.89 11.52 -14.92
CA ASP A 60 11.09 10.51 -15.60
C ASP A 60 11.17 9.19 -14.80
N PHE A 61 10.04 8.76 -14.24
CA PHE A 61 9.93 7.56 -13.42
C PHE A 61 10.15 6.26 -14.22
N LYS A 62 10.39 6.33 -15.54
CA LYS A 62 10.64 5.19 -16.44
C LYS A 62 11.71 4.20 -15.98
N PHE A 63 12.66 4.58 -15.13
CA PHE A 63 13.62 3.62 -14.60
C PHE A 63 12.96 2.52 -13.75
N MET A 64 11.73 2.77 -13.28
CA MET A 64 10.90 1.81 -12.55
C MET A 64 10.31 0.73 -13.46
N ASP A 65 10.26 0.92 -14.78
CA ASP A 65 9.65 -0.04 -15.68
C ASP A 65 10.36 -1.40 -15.60
N GLY A 66 9.59 -2.46 -15.32
CA GLY A 66 10.08 -3.80 -15.08
C GLY A 66 10.81 -4.03 -13.75
N LYS A 67 10.80 -3.06 -12.82
CA LYS A 67 11.30 -3.27 -11.44
C LYS A 67 10.33 -4.12 -10.63
N ARG A 68 10.84 -4.78 -9.60
CA ARG A 68 10.03 -5.52 -8.63
C ARG A 68 9.72 -4.63 -7.45
N VAL A 69 8.45 -4.33 -7.24
CA VAL A 69 8.00 -3.45 -6.16
C VAL A 69 7.28 -4.28 -5.11
N GLY A 70 7.78 -4.21 -3.88
CA GLY A 70 7.14 -4.79 -2.70
C GLY A 70 5.86 -4.03 -2.34
N ALA A 71 4.73 -4.72 -2.30
CA ALA A 71 3.46 -4.19 -1.82
C ALA A 71 2.71 -5.27 -1.03
N LEU A 72 1.86 -4.87 -0.09
CA LEU A 72 0.92 -5.81 0.51
C LEU A 72 -0.21 -6.04 -0.51
N MET A 73 -0.29 -7.26 -1.05
CA MET A 73 -1.23 -7.57 -2.13
C MET A 73 -2.69 -7.43 -1.70
N ASP A 74 -3.54 -7.07 -2.65
CA ASP A 74 -4.98 -6.89 -2.53
C ASP A 74 -5.36 -5.80 -1.50
N THR A 75 -4.51 -4.78 -1.36
CA THR A 75 -4.74 -3.64 -0.44
C THR A 75 -4.70 -2.29 -1.16
N GLU A 76 -5.24 -1.26 -0.49
CA GLU A 76 -5.29 0.12 -1.02
C GLU A 76 -3.92 0.64 -1.49
N PRO A 77 -2.80 0.45 -0.76
CA PRO A 77 -1.47 0.82 -1.26
C PRO A 77 -1.11 0.22 -2.63
N GLU A 78 -1.49 -1.04 -2.89
CA GLU A 78 -1.20 -1.70 -4.17
C GLU A 78 -2.07 -1.13 -5.30
N ILE A 79 -3.34 -0.85 -5.01
CA ILE A 79 -4.25 -0.20 -5.95
C ILE A 79 -3.71 1.19 -6.32
N MET A 80 -3.29 1.97 -5.32
CA MET A 80 -2.73 3.30 -5.52
C MET A 80 -1.39 3.26 -6.28
N LEU A 81 -0.56 2.25 -6.06
CA LEU A 81 0.64 1.99 -6.87
C LEU A 81 0.26 1.77 -8.33
N THR A 82 -0.70 0.89 -8.59
CA THR A 82 -1.19 0.58 -9.94
C THR A 82 -1.71 1.83 -10.66
N GLU A 83 -2.49 2.66 -9.97
CA GLU A 83 -3.00 3.92 -10.53
C GLU A 83 -1.88 4.91 -10.86
N TRP A 84 -0.91 5.04 -9.95
CA TRP A 84 0.25 5.90 -10.14
C TRP A 84 1.11 5.42 -11.33
N GLU A 85 1.33 4.11 -11.45
CA GLU A 85 2.04 3.49 -12.56
C GLU A 85 1.37 3.76 -13.91
N ASN A 86 0.05 3.54 -13.99
CA ASN A 86 -0.75 3.83 -15.17
C ASN A 86 -0.67 5.30 -15.59
N LYS A 87 -0.75 6.21 -14.62
CA LYS A 87 -0.65 7.66 -14.87
C LYS A 87 0.72 8.07 -15.43
N ASN A 88 1.77 7.36 -15.05
CA ASN A 88 3.14 7.64 -15.47
C ASN A 88 3.63 6.76 -16.63
N GLY A 89 2.81 5.82 -17.12
CA GLY A 89 3.15 4.91 -18.21
C GLY A 89 4.23 3.91 -17.85
N ILE A 90 4.20 3.40 -16.62
CA ILE A 90 5.17 2.45 -16.04
C ILE A 90 4.45 1.15 -15.73
N HIS A 91 5.15 0.03 -15.83
CA HIS A 91 4.64 -1.27 -15.41
C HIS A 91 5.69 -1.94 -14.52
N THR A 92 5.39 -2.13 -13.25
CA THR A 92 6.26 -2.89 -12.33
C THR A 92 5.76 -4.32 -12.11
N GLU A 93 6.62 -5.17 -11.58
CA GLU A 93 6.22 -6.48 -11.05
C GLU A 93 5.91 -6.34 -9.57
N HIS A 94 4.64 -6.51 -9.19
CA HIS A 94 4.23 -6.50 -7.79
C HIS A 94 4.67 -7.78 -7.07
N VAL A 95 5.38 -7.62 -5.96
CA VAL A 95 5.84 -8.72 -5.11
C VAL A 95 5.21 -8.57 -3.73
N ASN A 96 4.45 -9.59 -3.30
CA ASN A 96 3.81 -9.55 -1.99
C ASN A 96 4.83 -9.41 -0.84
N VAL A 97 4.62 -8.49 0.08
CA VAL A 97 5.40 -8.34 1.33
C VAL A 97 4.48 -8.37 2.55
N ASN A 98 4.95 -8.94 3.66
CA ASN A 98 4.10 -9.20 4.83
C ASN A 98 4.34 -8.28 6.03
N ASN A 99 5.57 -7.80 6.22
CA ASN A 99 5.98 -6.93 7.33
C ASN A 99 7.37 -6.34 7.06
N ASP A 100 7.81 -5.40 7.89
CA ASP A 100 9.11 -4.70 7.74
C ASP A 100 10.30 -5.66 7.62
N ASN A 101 10.33 -6.74 8.40
CA ASN A 101 11.42 -7.73 8.34
C ASN A 101 11.43 -8.52 7.02
N ASP A 102 10.26 -8.76 6.42
CA ASP A 102 10.15 -9.35 5.09
C ASP A 102 10.67 -8.38 4.02
N VAL A 103 10.28 -7.10 4.10
CA VAL A 103 10.77 -6.03 3.22
C VAL A 103 12.30 -5.92 3.30
N GLU A 104 12.86 -5.81 4.50
CA GLU A 104 14.30 -5.71 4.73
C GLU A 104 15.07 -6.88 4.12
N LYS A 105 14.58 -8.11 4.32
CA LYS A 105 15.19 -9.31 3.76
C LYS A 105 15.12 -9.33 2.23
N LYS A 106 13.97 -8.97 1.66
CA LYS A 106 13.77 -8.96 0.22
C LYS A 106 14.60 -7.88 -0.48
N LEU A 107 14.77 -6.72 0.15
CA LEU A 107 15.72 -5.70 -0.34
C LEU A 107 17.16 -6.24 -0.28
N ALA A 108 17.57 -6.80 0.86
CA ALA A 108 18.93 -7.33 1.05
C ALA A 108 19.27 -8.50 0.11
N ASN A 109 18.28 -9.33 -0.23
CA ASN A 109 18.42 -10.43 -1.18
C ASN A 109 18.22 -10.03 -2.64
N HIS A 110 17.95 -8.74 -2.92
CA HIS A 110 17.57 -8.26 -4.25
C HIS A 110 16.39 -9.04 -4.84
N GLU A 111 15.39 -9.39 -4.02
CA GLU A 111 14.11 -9.96 -4.44
C GLU A 111 13.12 -8.85 -4.84
N ILE A 112 13.25 -7.66 -4.25
CA ILE A 112 12.55 -6.43 -4.64
C ILE A 112 13.55 -5.29 -4.80
N ASP A 113 13.21 -4.32 -5.66
CA ASP A 113 14.04 -3.15 -5.97
C ASP A 113 13.53 -1.89 -5.24
N ALA A 114 12.24 -1.88 -4.90
CA ALA A 114 11.56 -0.83 -4.15
C ALA A 114 10.40 -1.43 -3.34
N PHE A 115 9.80 -0.66 -2.45
CA PHE A 115 8.55 -1.02 -1.80
C PHE A 115 7.67 0.21 -1.54
N VAL A 116 6.36 -0.01 -1.42
CA VAL A 116 5.39 1.01 -1.05
C VAL A 116 5.25 1.03 0.47
N PHE A 117 5.44 2.21 1.05
CA PHE A 117 5.24 2.45 2.48
C PHE A 117 4.20 3.56 2.67
N TYR A 118 3.45 3.47 3.77
CA TYR A 118 2.54 4.53 4.23
C TYR A 118 3.27 5.43 5.24
N SER A 119 3.24 6.74 5.02
CA SER A 119 3.83 7.75 5.91
C SER A 119 2.79 8.66 6.54
#